data_AF-A0A5B0EU70-F1
#
_entry.id   AF-A0A5B0EU70-F1
#
_cell.length_a   1.000
_cell.length_b   1.000
_cell.length_c   1.000
_cell.angle_alpha   90.00
_cell.angle_beta   90.00
_cell.angle_gamma   90.00
#
_symmetry.space_group_name_H-M   'P 1'
#
loop_
_entity.id
_entity.type
_entity.pdbx_description
1 polymer ?
#
loop_
_entity_poly.entity_id
_entity_poly.type
_entity_poly.pdbx_seq_one_letter_code
_entity_poly.pdbx_strand_id
1 'polypeptide(L)'
;MQDVESFLRIAIERAGYAAVVELLGDSVQEMELDENHKGLWLSFKKERIVVRHDSSGFVCFKVDVAKERLALLHEAQKATHFVDFEAPGIAPDSYALEVAVVFPGGEYQTLIKPASYWDHWSYDAQDMHYLSREQLINQGQPSLAVAQEMNRLFDDKTLCSDNPVDCFWLDVLFEAAGIEPTFAVQPIESFVGRDAAGEIYDRLPVRKGHRALQDAQALSKAAADHFK
;
A
#
# COMPACT_ATOMS: atom_id res chain seq x y z
N MET A 1 -14.70 -18.45 -6.53
CA MET A 1 -15.68 -18.57 -5.41
C MET A 1 -15.03 -18.12 -4.12
N GLN A 2 -13.79 -18.56 -3.83
CA GLN A 2 -12.90 -17.92 -2.85
C GLN A 2 -12.70 -16.42 -3.11
N ASP A 3 -12.52 -16.02 -4.38
CA ASP A 3 -12.23 -14.61 -4.71
C ASP A 3 -13.33 -13.64 -4.26
N VAL A 4 -14.61 -14.03 -4.37
CA VAL A 4 -15.73 -13.15 -4.03
C VAL A 4 -15.85 -12.94 -2.52
N GLU A 5 -15.56 -13.98 -1.72
CA GLU A 5 -15.49 -13.85 -0.26
C GLU A 5 -14.34 -12.92 0.13
N SER A 6 -13.14 -13.15 -0.41
CA SER A 6 -11.97 -12.33 -0.10
C SER A 6 -12.18 -10.86 -0.49
N PHE A 7 -12.70 -10.58 -1.69
CA PHE A 7 -12.98 -9.21 -2.11
C PHE A 7 -14.04 -8.53 -1.25
N LEU A 8 -15.06 -9.27 -0.82
CA LEU A 8 -16.10 -8.71 0.03
C LEU A 8 -15.57 -8.40 1.44
N ARG A 9 -14.68 -9.25 1.98
CA ARG A 9 -13.98 -8.97 3.25
C ARG A 9 -13.12 -7.72 3.15
N ILE A 10 -12.28 -7.62 2.12
CA ILE A 10 -11.40 -6.47 1.87
C ILE A 10 -12.24 -5.19 1.70
N ALA A 11 -13.32 -5.24 0.91
CA ALA A 11 -14.19 -4.09 0.72
C ALA A 11 -14.83 -3.63 2.04
N ILE A 12 -15.27 -4.56 2.90
CA ILE A 12 -15.87 -4.24 4.20
C ILE A 12 -14.83 -3.65 5.16
N GLU A 13 -13.62 -4.20 5.19
CA GLU A 13 -12.53 -3.67 6.02
C GLU A 13 -12.15 -2.23 5.64
N ARG A 14 -12.18 -1.90 4.34
CA ARG A 14 -11.75 -0.59 3.83
C ARG A 14 -12.85 0.47 3.81
N ALA A 15 -14.00 0.12 3.24
CA ALA A 15 -15.10 1.07 3.03
C ALA A 15 -16.13 1.04 4.17
N GLY A 16 -16.05 0.03 5.04
CA GLY A 16 -17.07 -0.24 6.05
C GLY A 16 -18.26 -1.00 5.48
N TYR A 17 -18.93 -1.76 6.36
CA TYR A 17 -20.09 -2.58 5.99
C TYR A 17 -21.18 -1.80 5.24
N ALA A 18 -21.54 -0.60 5.73
CA ALA A 18 -22.61 0.21 5.14
C ALA A 18 -22.33 0.61 3.68
N ALA A 19 -21.12 1.06 3.37
CA ALA A 19 -20.74 1.46 2.02
C ALA A 19 -20.71 0.27 1.05
N VAL A 20 -20.27 -0.90 1.51
CA VAL A 20 -20.31 -2.12 0.71
C VAL A 20 -21.74 -2.57 0.43
N VAL A 21 -22.63 -2.51 1.42
CA VAL A 21 -24.05 -2.84 1.22
C VAL A 21 -24.70 -1.90 0.21
N GLU A 22 -24.44 -0.58 0.32
CA GLU A 22 -24.92 0.42 -0.62
C GLU A 22 -24.39 0.16 -2.04
N LEU A 23 -23.09 -0.12 -2.17
CA LEU A 23 -22.46 -0.41 -3.44
C LEU A 23 -23.02 -1.67 -4.10
N LEU A 24 -23.25 -2.74 -3.34
CA LEU A 24 -23.70 -4.03 -3.91
C LEU A 24 -25.15 -3.99 -4.39
N GLY A 25 -25.97 -3.09 -3.86
CA GLY A 25 -27.36 -2.85 -4.30
C GLY A 25 -28.28 -4.08 -4.15
N ASP A 26 -29.50 -3.96 -4.68
CA ASP A 26 -30.62 -4.92 -4.67
C ASP A 26 -30.49 -6.07 -3.66
N SER A 27 -30.66 -5.68 -2.40
CA SER A 27 -30.83 -6.53 -1.25
C SER A 27 -32.01 -7.48 -1.45
N VAL A 28 -31.77 -8.78 -1.29
CA VAL A 28 -32.82 -9.80 -1.32
C VAL A 28 -33.15 -10.22 0.11
N GLN A 29 -34.02 -9.43 0.76
CA GLN A 29 -34.59 -9.67 2.08
C GLN A 29 -33.61 -9.50 3.26
N GLU A 30 -34.00 -8.61 4.17
CA GLU A 30 -33.57 -8.66 5.57
C GLU A 30 -34.20 -9.91 6.20
N MET A 31 -33.39 -10.76 6.85
CA MET A 31 -33.88 -11.92 7.61
C MET A 31 -33.76 -11.63 9.11
N GLU A 32 -34.81 -11.93 9.87
CA GLU A 32 -34.82 -11.78 11.33
C GLU A 32 -33.84 -12.74 12.03
N LEU A 33 -33.36 -12.29 13.19
CA LEU A 33 -32.20 -12.79 13.92
C LEU A 33 -32.42 -14.18 14.56
N ASP A 34 -31.38 -15.02 14.52
CA ASP A 34 -31.05 -15.94 15.62
C ASP A 34 -29.78 -15.45 16.35
N GLU A 35 -29.72 -15.69 17.66
CA GLU A 35 -28.70 -15.11 18.56
C GLU A 35 -27.31 -15.77 18.47
N ASN A 36 -27.07 -16.72 17.57
CA ASN A 36 -25.91 -17.62 17.69
C ASN A 36 -24.69 -17.29 16.80
N HIS A 37 -24.65 -16.15 16.12
CA HIS A 37 -23.54 -15.84 15.20
C HIS A 37 -22.93 -14.46 15.49
N LYS A 38 -21.75 -14.42 16.14
CA LYS A 38 -20.96 -13.19 16.33
C LYS A 38 -19.90 -13.06 15.22
N GLY A 39 -19.78 -11.88 14.59
CA GLY A 39 -18.77 -11.57 13.58
C GLY A 39 -19.28 -11.57 12.13
N LEU A 40 -18.37 -11.39 11.16
CA LEU A 40 -18.68 -11.43 9.73
C LEU A 40 -19.01 -12.85 9.29
N TRP A 41 -20.26 -13.10 8.91
CA TRP A 41 -20.71 -14.39 8.40
C TRP A 41 -21.08 -14.30 6.92
N LEU A 42 -20.58 -15.25 6.14
CA LEU A 42 -20.77 -15.34 4.70
C LEU A 42 -21.33 -16.71 4.33
N SER A 43 -22.43 -16.74 3.57
CA SER A 43 -22.99 -17.99 3.04
C SER A 43 -23.32 -17.89 1.56
N PHE A 44 -22.89 -18.90 0.82
CA PHE A 44 -23.13 -19.05 -0.61
C PHE A 44 -24.27 -20.03 -0.86
N LYS A 45 -25.35 -19.55 -1.49
CA LYS A 45 -26.48 -20.38 -1.91
C LYS A 45 -26.73 -20.21 -3.40
N LYS A 46 -26.18 -21.10 -4.25
CA LYS A 46 -26.29 -21.16 -5.73
C LYS A 46 -26.13 -19.82 -6.48
N GLU A 47 -27.05 -18.87 -6.29
CA GLU A 47 -27.10 -17.55 -6.93
C GLU A 47 -27.04 -16.39 -5.92
N ARG A 48 -26.86 -16.66 -4.63
CA ARG A 48 -26.93 -15.68 -3.55
C ARG A 48 -25.74 -15.73 -2.59
N ILE A 49 -25.30 -14.56 -2.14
CA ILE A 49 -24.33 -14.36 -1.06
C ILE A 49 -25.09 -13.71 0.09
N VAL A 50 -25.05 -14.31 1.28
CA VAL A 50 -25.65 -13.75 2.49
C VAL A 50 -24.52 -13.24 3.38
N VAL A 51 -24.59 -11.98 3.78
CA VAL A 51 -23.59 -11.28 4.58
C VAL A 51 -24.24 -10.79 5.87
N ARG A 52 -23.65 -11.13 7.01
CA ARG A 52 -23.97 -10.51 8.30
C ARG A 52 -22.75 -9.81 8.84
N HIS A 53 -22.90 -8.55 9.21
CA HIS A 53 -21.95 -7.84 10.05
C HIS A 53 -22.66 -7.53 11.36
N ASP A 54 -22.08 -7.95 12.48
CA ASP A 54 -22.57 -7.67 13.84
C ASP A 54 -24.07 -7.98 14.11
N SER A 55 -24.74 -7.11 14.90
CA SER A 55 -26.16 -7.13 15.24
C SER A 55 -27.07 -6.52 14.15
N SER A 56 -26.51 -6.05 13.03
CA SER A 56 -27.23 -5.34 11.96
C SER A 56 -28.08 -6.24 11.05
N GLY A 57 -28.20 -7.54 11.35
CA GLY A 57 -28.99 -8.50 10.57
C GLY A 57 -28.23 -9.13 9.39
N PHE A 58 -28.97 -9.77 8.48
CA PHE A 58 -28.42 -10.39 7.26
C PHE A 58 -28.87 -9.62 6.03
N VAL A 59 -27.93 -9.39 5.10
CA VAL A 59 -28.21 -8.85 3.76
C VAL A 59 -27.82 -9.88 2.72
N CYS A 60 -28.68 -10.08 1.71
CA CYS A 60 -28.43 -11.03 0.65
C CYS A 60 -28.25 -10.33 -0.70
N PHE A 61 -27.24 -10.74 -1.46
CA PHE A 61 -26.92 -10.21 -2.79
C PHE A 61 -26.96 -11.30 -3.85
N LYS A 62 -27.27 -10.95 -5.10
CA LYS A 62 -27.07 -11.86 -6.23
C LYS A 62 -25.57 -12.05 -6.49
N VAL A 63 -25.14 -13.29 -6.66
CA VAL A 63 -23.72 -13.64 -6.86
C VAL A 63 -23.11 -12.94 -8.07
N ASP A 64 -23.83 -12.84 -9.19
CA ASP A 64 -23.27 -12.25 -10.42
C ASP A 64 -23.11 -10.73 -10.31
N VAL A 65 -24.05 -10.04 -9.63
CA VAL A 65 -23.93 -8.60 -9.32
C VAL A 65 -22.78 -8.34 -8.36
N ALA A 66 -22.67 -9.16 -7.31
CA ALA A 66 -21.58 -9.05 -6.35
C ALA A 66 -20.22 -9.29 -7.02
N LYS A 67 -20.10 -10.29 -7.89
CA LYS A 67 -18.88 -10.53 -8.66
C LYS A 67 -18.48 -9.33 -9.51
N GLU A 68 -19.41 -8.77 -10.29
CA GLU A 68 -19.11 -7.64 -11.17
C GLU A 68 -18.68 -6.40 -10.36
N ARG A 69 -19.42 -6.05 -9.32
CA ARG A 69 -19.15 -4.84 -8.52
C ARG A 69 -17.91 -4.98 -7.65
N LEU A 70 -17.68 -6.15 -7.07
CA LEU A 70 -16.45 -6.43 -6.31
C LEU A 70 -15.24 -6.53 -7.22
N ALA A 71 -15.37 -7.04 -8.44
CA ALA A 71 -14.28 -7.04 -9.42
C ALA A 71 -13.91 -5.60 -9.83
N LEU A 72 -14.89 -4.72 -10.03
CA LEU A 72 -14.64 -3.29 -10.29
C LEU A 72 -13.96 -2.58 -9.12
N LEU A 73 -14.40 -2.85 -7.89
CA LEU A 73 -13.71 -2.36 -6.70
C LEU A 73 -12.29 -2.87 -6.64
N HIS A 74 -12.09 -4.16 -6.87
CA HIS A 74 -10.79 -4.79 -6.79
C HIS A 74 -9.82 -4.23 -7.84
N GLU A 75 -10.29 -4.01 -9.08
CA GLU A 75 -9.48 -3.38 -10.13
C GLU A 75 -9.14 -1.93 -9.79
N ALA A 76 -10.11 -1.17 -9.26
CA ALA A 76 -9.89 0.19 -8.78
C ALA A 76 -8.96 0.29 -7.56
N GLN A 77 -8.71 -0.84 -6.89
CA GLN A 77 -7.92 -0.92 -5.65
C GLN A 77 -6.48 -1.41 -5.86
N LYS A 78 -6.10 -1.75 -7.09
CA LYS A 78 -4.72 -2.13 -7.40
C LYS A 78 -3.80 -0.93 -7.24
N ALA A 79 -2.73 -1.12 -6.47
CA ALA A 79 -1.62 -0.20 -6.46
C ALA A 79 -1.04 -0.07 -7.88
N THR A 80 -0.87 1.17 -8.33
CA THR A 80 -0.26 1.48 -9.64
C THR A 80 1.06 2.22 -9.51
N HIS A 81 1.29 2.82 -8.35
CA HIS A 81 2.51 3.55 -8.02
C HIS A 81 3.16 2.85 -6.84
N PHE A 82 4.40 2.42 -6.98
CA PHE A 82 5.14 1.67 -5.97
C PHE A 82 6.35 2.48 -5.57
N VAL A 83 6.54 2.68 -4.27
CA VAL A 83 7.63 3.48 -3.71
C VAL A 83 8.46 2.61 -2.77
N ASP A 84 9.74 2.92 -2.71
CA ASP A 84 10.65 2.39 -1.72
C ASP A 84 11.63 3.50 -1.31
N PHE A 85 12.11 3.42 -0.06
CA PHE A 85 13.09 4.33 0.52
C PHE A 85 14.22 3.52 1.16
N GLU A 86 15.45 3.96 0.89
CA GLU A 86 16.61 3.46 1.63
C GLU A 86 16.98 4.41 2.76
N ALA A 87 17.47 3.88 3.86
CA ALA A 87 17.80 4.65 5.06
C ALA A 87 19.15 4.23 5.66
N PRO A 88 19.79 5.07 6.47
CA PRO A 88 21.06 4.72 7.11
C PRO A 88 20.87 3.81 8.33
N GLY A 89 19.67 3.26 8.54
CA GLY A 89 19.27 2.48 9.70
C GLY A 89 17.82 2.73 10.08
N ILE A 90 17.30 1.96 11.05
CA ILE A 90 15.90 1.99 11.51
C ILE A 90 15.75 2.72 12.87
N ALA A 91 16.60 3.70 13.15
CA ALA A 91 16.49 4.48 14.38
C ALA A 91 15.37 5.54 14.31
N PRO A 92 14.82 5.99 15.45
CA PRO A 92 13.79 7.03 15.48
C PRO A 92 14.22 8.37 14.89
N ASP A 93 15.52 8.62 14.77
CA ASP A 93 16.14 9.80 14.16
C ASP A 93 16.76 9.51 12.77
N SER A 94 16.42 8.38 12.16
CA SER A 94 16.82 8.04 10.79
C SER A 94 16.08 8.87 9.74
N TYR A 95 16.58 8.84 8.51
CA TYR A 95 16.13 9.68 7.40
C TYR A 95 16.35 8.97 6.07
N ALA A 96 15.71 9.45 5.00
CA ALA A 96 15.86 8.87 3.67
C ALA A 96 17.22 9.21 3.03
N LEU A 97 17.89 8.20 2.46
CA LEU A 97 19.12 8.30 1.65
C LEU A 97 18.84 8.27 0.16
N GLU A 98 17.85 7.47 -0.25
CA GLU A 98 17.42 7.27 -1.62
C GLU A 98 15.90 7.09 -1.60
N VAL A 99 15.22 7.57 -2.64
CA VAL A 99 13.81 7.28 -2.89
C VAL A 99 13.66 6.90 -4.36
N ALA A 100 12.80 5.92 -4.63
CA ALA A 100 12.39 5.60 -5.99
C ALA A 100 10.91 5.30 -6.07
N VAL A 101 10.30 5.62 -7.21
CA VAL A 101 8.90 5.33 -7.52
C VAL A 101 8.80 4.71 -8.90
N VAL A 102 8.14 3.56 -8.98
CA VAL A 102 7.73 2.89 -10.24
C VAL A 102 6.25 3.18 -10.46
N PHE A 103 5.89 3.74 -11.60
CA PHE A 103 4.53 4.16 -11.90
C PHE A 103 4.20 3.99 -13.40
N PRO A 104 2.94 4.13 -13.85
CA PRO A 104 2.58 3.85 -15.25
C PRO A 104 3.32 4.71 -16.29
N GLY A 105 3.78 5.90 -15.88
CA GLY A 105 4.53 6.84 -16.73
C GLY A 105 6.04 6.59 -16.78
N GLY A 106 6.56 5.62 -16.02
CA GLY A 106 7.99 5.31 -15.95
C GLY A 106 8.50 5.17 -14.52
N GLU A 107 9.71 5.64 -14.30
CA GLU A 107 10.43 5.50 -13.03
C GLU A 107 11.00 6.85 -12.62
N TYR A 108 10.93 7.14 -11.32
CA TYR A 108 11.61 8.25 -10.67
C TYR A 108 12.58 7.67 -9.65
N GLN A 109 13.81 8.15 -9.58
CA GLN A 109 14.77 7.78 -8.54
C GLN A 109 15.69 8.96 -8.25
N THR A 110 16.05 9.15 -6.99
CA THR A 110 17.04 10.16 -6.61
C THR A 110 17.72 9.80 -5.30
N LEU A 111 18.99 10.21 -5.18
CA LEU A 111 19.68 10.25 -3.90
C LEU A 111 19.31 11.53 -3.16
N ILE A 112 19.15 11.44 -1.85
CA ILE A 112 18.81 12.55 -0.98
C ILE A 112 20.07 12.98 -0.23
N LYS A 113 20.39 14.26 -0.34
CA LYS A 113 21.49 14.86 0.41
C LYS A 113 21.07 15.01 1.87
N PRO A 114 21.85 14.48 2.85
CA PRO A 114 21.47 14.60 4.24
C PRO A 114 21.37 16.06 4.68
N ALA A 115 20.31 16.41 5.41
CA ALA A 115 20.19 17.70 6.07
C ALA A 115 21.32 17.89 7.10
N SER A 116 21.68 19.14 7.41
CA SER A 116 22.83 19.44 8.29
C SER A 116 22.67 18.90 9.72
N TYR A 117 21.44 18.65 10.16
CA TYR A 117 21.10 18.15 11.50
C TYR A 117 20.78 16.64 11.52
N TRP A 118 20.94 15.95 10.38
CA TRP A 118 20.78 14.50 10.28
C TRP A 118 22.12 13.80 10.51
N ASP A 119 22.24 13.16 11.68
CA ASP A 119 23.49 12.59 12.15
C ASP A 119 23.50 11.05 12.25
N HIS A 120 22.32 10.41 12.27
CA HIS A 120 22.23 8.95 12.31
C HIS A 120 22.96 8.30 11.12
N TRP A 121 23.77 7.27 11.40
CA TRP A 121 24.48 6.51 10.38
C TRP A 121 24.83 5.10 10.87
N SER A 122 24.45 4.08 10.10
CA SER A 122 24.89 2.69 10.30
C SER A 122 25.83 2.26 9.18
N TYR A 123 26.99 1.72 9.55
CA TYR A 123 27.92 1.11 8.59
C TYR A 123 27.35 -0.17 7.96
N ASP A 124 26.53 -0.93 8.72
CA ASP A 124 25.86 -2.11 8.19
C ASP A 124 24.85 -1.73 7.09
N ALA A 125 24.11 -0.63 7.29
CA ALA A 125 23.19 -0.10 6.28
C ALA A 125 23.95 0.41 5.04
N GLN A 126 25.06 1.13 5.24
CA GLN A 126 25.92 1.56 4.13
C GLN A 126 26.39 0.36 3.28
N ASP A 127 26.83 -0.73 3.91
CA ASP A 127 27.28 -1.92 3.20
C ASP A 127 26.13 -2.64 2.49
N MET A 128 24.92 -2.62 3.08
CA MET A 128 23.70 -3.20 2.52
C MET A 128 23.19 -2.42 1.29
N HIS A 129 23.21 -1.09 1.36
CA HIS A 129 22.68 -0.23 0.29
C HIS A 129 23.74 0.18 -0.74
N TYR A 130 25.02 -0.08 -0.45
CA TYR A 130 26.15 0.39 -1.25
C TYR A 130 26.17 1.91 -1.43
N LEU A 131 25.71 2.66 -0.41
CA LEU A 131 25.63 4.12 -0.39
C LEU A 131 26.45 4.69 0.76
N SER A 132 27.49 5.45 0.44
CA SER A 132 28.28 6.16 1.46
C SER A 132 27.72 7.55 1.75
N ARG A 133 27.93 8.05 2.98
CA ARG A 133 27.51 9.42 3.34
C ARG A 133 28.17 10.47 2.45
N GLU A 134 29.43 10.25 2.07
CA GLU A 134 30.17 11.12 1.14
C GLU A 134 29.52 11.17 -0.25
N GLN A 135 29.08 10.02 -0.78
CA GLN A 135 28.36 9.95 -2.04
C GLN A 135 27.08 10.79 -1.98
N LEU A 136 26.29 10.66 -0.91
CA LEU A 136 25.05 11.43 -0.75
C LEU A 136 25.30 12.93 -0.61
N ILE A 137 26.36 13.34 0.10
CA ILE A 137 26.73 14.76 0.22
C ILE A 137 27.08 15.37 -1.15
N ASN A 138 27.76 14.59 -1.99
CA ASN A 138 28.30 15.04 -3.28
C ASN A 138 27.30 14.92 -4.44
N GLN A 139 26.44 13.91 -4.42
CA GLN A 139 25.57 13.54 -5.55
C GLN A 139 24.08 13.65 -5.22
N GLY A 140 23.71 13.69 -3.95
CA GLY A 140 22.33 13.79 -3.50
C GLY A 140 21.71 15.16 -3.79
N GLN A 141 20.40 15.15 -4.00
CA GLN A 141 19.60 16.37 -4.15
C GLN A 141 19.16 16.89 -2.77
N PRO A 142 19.09 18.22 -2.57
CA PRO A 142 18.54 18.77 -1.33
C PRO A 142 17.08 18.35 -1.10
N SER A 143 16.69 18.13 0.16
CA SER A 143 15.34 17.68 0.54
C SER A 143 14.21 18.48 -0.12
N LEU A 144 14.34 19.81 -0.16
CA LEU A 144 13.36 20.68 -0.83
C LEU A 144 13.20 20.37 -2.33
N ALA A 145 14.30 20.13 -3.04
CA ALA A 145 14.24 19.83 -4.47
C ALA A 145 13.57 18.48 -4.73
N VAL A 146 13.86 17.48 -3.89
CA VAL A 146 13.23 16.15 -3.97
C VAL A 146 11.74 16.26 -3.67
N ALA A 147 11.36 16.89 -2.57
CA ALA A 147 9.96 17.04 -2.15
C ALA A 147 9.12 17.81 -3.19
N GLN A 148 9.65 18.88 -3.77
CA GLN A 148 8.98 19.63 -4.84
C GLN A 148 8.75 18.78 -6.08
N GLU A 149 9.75 18.00 -6.49
CA GLU A 149 9.64 17.14 -7.67
C GLU A 149 8.67 15.97 -7.43
N MET A 150 8.68 15.39 -6.23
CA MET A 150 7.73 14.35 -5.85
C MET A 150 6.29 14.89 -5.82
N ASN A 151 6.05 16.06 -5.22
CA ASN A 151 4.72 16.71 -5.27
C ASN A 151 4.28 16.95 -6.72
N ARG A 152 5.18 17.41 -7.58
CA ARG A 152 4.87 17.64 -9.00
C ARG A 152 4.52 16.36 -9.75
N LEU A 153 5.19 15.25 -9.44
CA LEU A 153 5.01 13.97 -10.13
C LEU A 153 3.82 13.17 -9.62
N PHE A 154 3.55 13.24 -8.31
CA PHE A 154 2.64 12.32 -7.62
C PHE A 154 1.43 13.00 -6.98
N ASP A 155 1.14 14.25 -7.35
CA ASP A 155 -0.04 14.99 -6.91
C ASP A 155 -1.33 14.14 -6.94
N ASP A 156 -2.07 14.15 -5.83
CA ASP A 156 -3.29 13.37 -5.60
C ASP A 156 -3.13 11.85 -5.86
N LYS A 157 -1.91 11.31 -5.70
CA LYS A 157 -1.65 9.87 -5.74
C LYS A 157 -1.47 9.27 -4.35
N THR A 158 -1.69 7.98 -4.28
CA THR A 158 -1.28 7.15 -3.15
C THR A 158 -0.25 6.15 -3.66
N LEU A 159 0.97 6.26 -3.16
CA LEU A 159 2.09 5.39 -3.47
C LEU A 159 2.06 4.18 -2.52
N CYS A 160 2.30 3.00 -3.07
CA CYS A 160 2.30 1.72 -2.36
C CYS A 160 3.71 1.35 -1.94
N SER A 161 3.90 1.06 -0.66
CA SER A 161 5.15 0.52 -0.10
C SER A 161 4.92 -0.88 0.46
N ASP A 162 5.97 -1.70 0.53
CA ASP A 162 5.99 -2.99 1.25
C ASP A 162 6.42 -2.85 2.72
N ASN A 163 6.82 -1.64 3.15
CA ASN A 163 7.27 -1.37 4.49
C ASN A 163 6.58 -0.13 5.10
N PRO A 164 5.79 -0.26 6.17
CA PRO A 164 5.17 0.87 6.84
C PRO A 164 6.14 1.98 7.31
N VAL A 165 7.44 1.66 7.49
CA VAL A 165 8.47 2.63 7.88
C VAL A 165 8.70 3.69 6.79
N ASP A 166 8.40 3.40 5.53
CA ASP A 166 8.53 4.38 4.44
C ASP A 166 7.63 5.61 4.63
N CYS A 167 6.50 5.45 5.31
CA CYS A 167 5.64 6.57 5.67
C CYS A 167 6.37 7.55 6.61
N PHE A 168 7.16 7.02 7.56
CA PHE A 168 7.97 7.84 8.46
C PHE A 168 9.09 8.57 7.71
N TRP A 169 9.77 7.89 6.77
CA TRP A 169 10.85 8.54 6.01
C TRP A 169 10.33 9.59 5.01
N LEU A 170 9.11 9.43 4.49
CA LEU A 170 8.42 10.50 3.78
C LEU A 170 8.21 11.72 4.69
N ASP A 171 7.66 11.53 5.88
CA ASP A 171 7.40 12.63 6.82
C ASP A 171 8.69 13.37 7.18
N VAL A 172 9.77 12.64 7.48
CA VAL A 172 11.10 13.22 7.78
C VAL A 172 11.66 14.01 6.58
N LEU A 173 11.51 13.49 5.36
CA LEU A 173 11.93 14.19 4.15
C LEU A 173 11.17 15.51 3.95
N PHE A 174 9.85 15.49 4.14
CA PHE A 174 8.98 16.65 3.96
C PHE A 174 9.13 17.69 5.08
N GLU A 175 9.36 17.23 6.32
CA GLU A 175 9.75 18.11 7.44
C GLU A 175 11.04 18.86 7.10
N ALA A 176 12.07 18.16 6.61
CA ALA A 176 13.33 18.80 6.22
C ALA A 176 13.20 19.71 4.99
N ALA A 177 12.21 19.46 4.13
CA ALA A 177 11.89 20.32 3.01
C ALA A 177 11.11 21.58 3.43
N GLY A 178 10.42 21.55 4.57
CA GLY A 178 9.58 22.65 5.05
C GLY A 178 8.33 22.89 4.20
N ILE A 179 7.84 21.84 3.53
CA ILE A 179 6.60 21.85 2.73
C ILE A 179 5.78 20.60 3.04
N GLU A 180 4.49 20.62 2.70
CA GLU A 180 3.59 19.48 2.89
C GLU A 180 3.55 18.58 1.64
N PRO A 181 3.39 17.26 1.82
CA PRO A 181 3.16 16.34 0.70
C PRO A 181 1.77 16.56 0.09
N THR A 182 1.69 16.54 -1.25
CA THR A 182 0.40 16.56 -1.99
C THR A 182 -0.04 15.16 -2.44
N PHE A 183 0.60 14.14 -1.87
CA PHE A 183 0.35 12.72 -2.12
C PHE A 183 0.50 11.95 -0.82
N ALA A 184 0.11 10.69 -0.82
CA ALA A 184 0.24 9.82 0.35
C ALA A 184 1.10 8.59 0.03
N VAL A 185 1.74 8.03 1.06
CA VAL A 185 2.33 6.68 1.02
C VAL A 185 1.50 5.79 1.93
N GLN A 186 1.19 4.58 1.47
CA GLN A 186 0.46 3.58 2.25
C GLN A 186 1.08 2.20 2.05
N PRO A 187 1.03 1.33 3.07
CA PRO A 187 1.52 -0.04 2.93
C PRO A 187 0.57 -0.85 2.05
N ILE A 188 1.08 -1.88 1.37
CA ILE A 188 0.34 -2.68 0.37
C ILE A 188 -0.93 -3.33 0.92
N GLU A 189 -1.00 -3.65 2.22
CA GLU A 189 -2.21 -4.13 2.89
C GLU A 189 -3.37 -3.14 2.74
N SER A 190 -3.07 -1.85 2.67
CA SER A 190 -4.07 -0.80 2.45
C SER A 190 -4.68 -0.89 1.05
N PHE A 191 -4.00 -1.52 0.09
CA PHE A 191 -4.47 -1.68 -1.29
C PHE A 191 -5.15 -3.02 -1.52
N VAL A 192 -4.57 -4.11 -1.00
CA VAL A 192 -4.97 -5.48 -1.36
C VAL A 192 -5.49 -6.30 -0.18
N GLY A 193 -5.48 -5.75 1.04
CA GLY A 193 -5.78 -6.50 2.27
C GLY A 193 -4.60 -7.36 2.75
N ARG A 194 -4.68 -7.85 3.98
CA ARG A 194 -3.58 -8.56 4.64
C ARG A 194 -3.20 -9.89 3.98
N ASP A 195 -4.19 -10.69 3.60
CA ASP A 195 -3.94 -12.04 3.07
C ASP A 195 -3.21 -11.97 1.72
N ALA A 196 -3.71 -11.14 0.79
CA ALA A 196 -3.08 -10.93 -0.51
C ALA A 196 -1.71 -10.26 -0.38
N ALA A 197 -1.54 -9.33 0.56
CA ALA A 197 -0.23 -8.74 0.86
C ALA A 197 0.78 -9.83 1.26
N GLY A 198 0.39 -10.77 2.12
CA GLY A 198 1.22 -11.92 2.49
C GLY A 198 1.69 -12.74 1.28
N GLU A 199 0.78 -13.05 0.37
CA GLU A 199 1.12 -13.78 -0.87
C GLU A 199 2.02 -12.99 -1.82
N ILE A 200 1.94 -11.66 -1.80
CA ILE A 200 2.83 -10.78 -2.57
C ILE A 200 4.22 -10.74 -1.92
N TYR A 201 4.29 -10.63 -0.59
CA TYR A 201 5.56 -10.67 0.15
C TYR A 201 6.32 -11.98 -0.07
N ASP A 202 5.63 -13.12 -0.08
CA ASP A 202 6.22 -14.44 -0.34
C ASP A 202 6.85 -14.55 -1.75
N ARG A 203 6.48 -13.65 -2.68
CA ARG A 203 7.02 -13.59 -4.04
C ARG A 203 8.18 -12.61 -4.19
N LEU A 204 8.46 -11.80 -3.17
CA LEU A 204 9.59 -10.87 -3.21
C LEU A 204 10.91 -11.66 -3.27
N PRO A 205 11.87 -11.24 -4.10
CA PRO A 205 13.15 -11.92 -4.21
C PRO A 205 14.00 -11.70 -2.96
N VAL A 206 14.67 -12.74 -2.47
CA VAL A 206 15.71 -12.59 -1.46
C VAL A 206 16.95 -11.97 -2.10
N ARG A 207 17.38 -10.81 -1.59
CA ARG A 207 18.52 -10.05 -2.11
C ARG A 207 19.60 -9.85 -1.05
N LYS A 208 20.84 -9.66 -1.50
CA LYS A 208 22.00 -9.36 -0.63
C LYS A 208 22.23 -7.87 -0.42
N GLY A 209 21.59 -7.02 -1.22
CA GLY A 209 21.68 -5.58 -1.11
C GLY A 209 20.42 -4.93 -1.66
N HIS A 210 20.21 -3.69 -1.24
CA HIS A 210 18.96 -2.97 -1.35
C HIS A 210 19.22 -1.65 -2.07
N ARG A 211 18.39 -1.36 -3.08
CA ARG A 211 18.37 -0.09 -3.80
C ARG A 211 16.93 0.23 -4.10
N ALA A 212 16.51 1.47 -3.80
CA ALA A 212 15.10 1.82 -3.80
C ALA A 212 14.39 1.45 -5.10
N LEU A 213 15.01 1.74 -6.24
CA LEU A 213 14.38 1.43 -7.53
C LEU A 213 14.21 -0.08 -7.75
N GLN A 214 15.20 -0.88 -7.38
CA GLN A 214 15.15 -2.32 -7.58
C GLN A 214 14.07 -2.95 -6.69
N ASP A 215 13.91 -2.43 -5.48
CA ASP A 215 12.94 -2.93 -4.49
C ASP A 215 11.52 -2.48 -4.86
N ALA A 216 11.31 -1.23 -5.25
CA ALA A 216 10.05 -0.76 -5.84
C ALA A 216 9.65 -1.55 -7.12
N GLN A 217 10.61 -1.87 -7.99
CA GLN A 217 10.37 -2.73 -9.17
C GLN A 217 9.99 -4.16 -8.79
N ALA A 218 10.61 -4.72 -7.74
CA ALA A 218 10.28 -6.05 -7.26
C ALA A 218 8.87 -6.11 -6.70
N LEU A 219 8.48 -5.12 -5.90
CA LEU A 219 7.12 -5.00 -5.37
C LEU A 219 6.10 -4.83 -6.49
N SER A 220 6.35 -3.92 -7.42
CA SER A 220 5.49 -3.70 -8.58
C SER A 220 5.27 -4.98 -9.39
N LYS A 221 6.35 -5.74 -9.63
CA LYS A 221 6.31 -7.02 -10.33
C LYS A 221 5.54 -8.08 -9.54
N ALA A 222 5.81 -8.23 -8.24
CA ALA A 222 5.17 -9.22 -7.38
C ALA A 222 3.66 -8.97 -7.29
N ALA A 223 3.25 -7.71 -7.12
CA ALA A 223 1.85 -7.29 -7.14
C ALA A 223 1.20 -7.59 -8.50
N ALA A 224 1.86 -7.25 -9.62
CA ALA A 224 1.34 -7.54 -10.95
C ALA A 224 1.21 -9.04 -11.23
N ASP A 225 2.15 -9.86 -10.76
CA ASP A 225 2.14 -11.31 -10.95
C ASP A 225 1.13 -12.02 -10.02
N HIS A 226 0.71 -11.40 -8.91
CA HIS A 226 -0.38 -11.91 -8.05
C HIS A 226 -1.76 -11.77 -8.73
N PHE A 227 -1.95 -10.74 -9.57
CA PHE A 227 -3.23 -10.48 -10.25
C PHE A 227 -3.35 -11.10 -11.66
N LYS A 228 -2.39 -11.90 -12.10
CA LYS A 228 -2.42 -12.64 -13.38
C LYS A 228 -2.98 -14.05 -13.21
#